data_AF-A0A938HLD4-F1
#
_entry.id   AF-A0A938HLD4-F1
#
_cell.length_a   1.000
_cell.length_b   1.000
_cell.length_c   1.000
_cell.angle_alpha   90.00
_cell.angle_beta   90.00
_cell.angle_gamma   90.00
#
_symmetry.space_group_name_H-M   'P 1'
#
loop_
_entity.id
_entity.type
_entity.pdbx_description
1 polymer ?
#
loop_
_entity_poly.entity_id
_entity_poly.type
_entity_poly.pdbx_seq_one_letter_code
_entity_poly.pdbx_strand_id
1 'polypeptide(L)'
;MSSAGYLDNVRILVVEDHSFARRILLEILKHLGATNFVIAKDGEEAWQEIKKEVPDLVLLDWEMIPVDGLSFLRRVRHDPASPNPYLPIVMVTGFADRWHVFQARDAGVNEYVIKPISAKALLDRIQAVVERPRRFVRVGKFFGPDRRRKEKLFLGPDKRGAAAKPGAPAAPLAADMGQEEINALFNPDDVPAPVAEGAEKPLNQPDPKT
;
A
#
# COMPACT_ATOMS: atom_id res chain seq x y z
N MET A 1 18.01 -27.66 -9.96
CA MET A 1 17.37 -27.16 -8.72
C MET A 1 16.47 -26.02 -9.16
N SER A 2 15.15 -26.16 -9.01
CA SER A 2 14.22 -25.10 -9.40
C SER A 2 14.50 -23.88 -8.51
N SER A 3 14.77 -22.72 -9.11
CA SER A 3 14.88 -21.48 -8.35
C SER A 3 13.51 -21.23 -7.72
N ALA A 4 13.40 -21.28 -6.39
CA ALA A 4 12.17 -20.93 -5.69
C ALA A 4 11.75 -19.53 -6.12
N GLY A 5 10.49 -19.38 -6.56
CA GLY A 5 9.93 -18.08 -6.90
C GLY A 5 9.84 -17.18 -5.66
N TYR A 6 9.85 -15.86 -5.84
CA TYR A 6 9.77 -14.91 -4.71
C TYR A 6 8.53 -15.13 -3.82
N LEU A 7 7.45 -15.68 -4.38
CA LEU A 7 6.16 -15.90 -3.71
C LEU A 7 5.81 -17.39 -3.50
N ASP A 8 6.77 -18.31 -3.63
CA ASP A 8 6.51 -19.77 -3.71
C ASP A 8 5.88 -20.39 -2.44
N ASN A 9 5.93 -19.69 -1.30
CA ASN A 9 5.31 -20.10 -0.03
C ASN A 9 4.35 -19.05 0.56
N VAL A 10 3.99 -18.02 -0.22
CA VAL A 10 3.12 -16.95 0.25
C VAL A 10 1.68 -17.29 -0.14
N ARG A 11 0.78 -17.42 0.83
CA ARG A 11 -0.65 -17.62 0.59
C ARG A 11 -1.32 -16.28 0.32
N ILE A 12 -1.76 -16.07 -0.93
CA ILE A 12 -2.34 -14.80 -1.35
C ILE A 12 -3.85 -14.95 -1.54
N LEU A 13 -4.65 -14.12 -0.87
CA LEU A 13 -6.07 -13.97 -1.19
C LEU A 13 -6.25 -12.86 -2.23
N VAL A 14 -6.81 -13.18 -3.38
CA VAL A 14 -7.15 -12.22 -4.43
C VAL A 14 -8.65 -11.98 -4.40
N VAL A 15 -9.07 -10.74 -4.13
CA VAL A 15 -10.46 -10.32 -4.02
C VAL A 15 -10.77 -9.35 -5.15
N GLU A 16 -11.48 -9.83 -6.18
CA GLU A 16 -11.75 -9.08 -7.40
C GLU A 16 -12.97 -9.70 -8.12
N ASP A 17 -14.02 -8.92 -8.35
CA ASP A 17 -15.25 -9.37 -8.98
C ASP A 17 -15.09 -9.50 -10.51
N HIS A 18 -14.38 -8.57 -11.14
CA HIS A 18 -14.25 -8.51 -12.58
C HIS A 18 -13.27 -9.57 -13.13
N SER A 19 -13.83 -10.54 -13.87
CA SER A 19 -13.10 -11.74 -14.31
C SER A 19 -11.84 -11.46 -15.13
N PHE A 20 -11.84 -10.42 -15.96
CA PHE A 20 -10.69 -10.05 -16.79
C PHE A 20 -9.57 -9.41 -15.94
N ALA A 21 -9.91 -8.51 -15.03
CA ALA A 21 -8.94 -7.87 -14.13
C ALA A 21 -8.31 -8.92 -13.21
N ARG A 22 -9.15 -9.82 -12.66
CA ARG A 22 -8.69 -10.97 -11.87
C ARG A 22 -7.73 -11.84 -12.65
N ARG A 23 -8.04 -12.17 -13.91
CA ARG A 23 -7.15 -12.97 -14.76
C ARG A 23 -5.78 -12.30 -14.94
N ILE A 24 -5.74 -11.01 -15.26
CA ILE A 24 -4.48 -10.27 -15.39
C ILE A 24 -3.67 -10.34 -14.09
N LEU A 25 -4.33 -10.08 -12.95
CA LEU A 25 -3.68 -10.09 -11.65
C LEU A 25 -3.08 -11.47 -11.30
N LEU A 26 -3.82 -12.54 -11.56
CA LEU A 26 -3.37 -13.91 -11.36
C LEU A 26 -2.20 -14.27 -12.29
N GLU A 27 -2.22 -13.84 -13.54
CA GLU A 27 -1.09 -14.07 -14.45
C GLU A 27 0.17 -13.34 -13.97
N ILE A 28 0.06 -12.09 -13.50
CA ILE A 28 1.19 -11.38 -12.89
C ILE A 28 1.72 -12.16 -11.68
N LEU A 29 0.85 -12.57 -10.75
CA LEU A 29 1.24 -13.32 -9.56
C LEU A 29 1.97 -14.63 -9.89
N LYS A 30 1.48 -15.39 -10.87
CA LYS A 30 2.15 -16.62 -11.35
C LYS A 30 3.53 -16.32 -11.93
N HIS A 31 3.68 -15.25 -12.71
CA HIS A 31 4.98 -14.84 -13.24
C HIS A 31 5.95 -14.41 -12.13
N LEU A 32 5.43 -13.91 -10.99
CA LEU A 32 6.21 -13.63 -9.78
C LEU A 32 6.48 -14.88 -8.92
N GLY A 33 6.03 -16.06 -9.36
CA GLY A 33 6.26 -17.34 -8.70
C GLY A 33 5.26 -17.67 -7.59
N ALA A 34 4.10 -17.02 -7.54
CA ALA A 34 3.05 -17.38 -6.58
C ALA A 34 2.37 -18.68 -7.03
N THR A 35 2.39 -19.68 -6.16
CA THR A 35 1.79 -21.01 -6.39
C THR A 35 0.57 -21.27 -5.50
N ASN A 36 0.41 -20.49 -4.44
CA ASN A 36 -0.69 -20.61 -3.47
C ASN A 36 -1.53 -19.33 -3.42
N PHE A 37 -2.65 -19.31 -4.13
CA PHE A 37 -3.62 -18.22 -4.03
C PHE A 37 -5.05 -18.71 -4.01
N VAL A 38 -5.88 -18.00 -3.26
CA VAL A 38 -7.33 -18.20 -3.14
C VAL A 38 -8.03 -17.01 -3.78
N ILE A 39 -9.20 -17.25 -4.35
CA ILE A 39 -10.00 -16.23 -5.04
C ILE A 39 -11.28 -16.00 -4.26
N ALA A 40 -11.62 -14.73 -4.05
CA ALA A 40 -12.94 -14.28 -3.64
C ALA A 40 -13.45 -13.23 -4.65
N LYS A 41 -14.76 -13.14 -4.82
CA LYS A 41 -15.39 -12.20 -5.76
C LYS A 41 -15.87 -10.93 -5.08
N ASP A 42 -16.01 -10.92 -3.77
CA ASP A 42 -16.48 -9.76 -3.01
C ASP A 42 -15.96 -9.81 -1.57
N GLY A 43 -16.29 -8.78 -0.79
CA GLY A 43 -15.87 -8.67 0.61
C GLY A 43 -16.47 -9.71 1.56
N GLU A 44 -17.62 -10.32 1.25
CA GLU A 44 -18.21 -11.38 2.08
C GLU A 44 -17.55 -12.73 1.79
N GLU A 45 -17.35 -13.09 0.52
CA GLU A 45 -16.55 -14.28 0.16
C GLU A 45 -15.15 -14.18 0.77
N ALA A 46 -14.50 -13.00 0.66
CA ALA A 46 -13.19 -12.77 1.26
C ALA A 46 -13.20 -12.94 2.78
N TRP A 47 -14.25 -12.46 3.45
CA TRP A 47 -14.42 -12.62 4.89
C TRP A 47 -14.53 -14.09 5.30
N GLN A 48 -15.26 -14.89 4.53
CA GLN A 48 -15.35 -16.33 4.79
C GLN A 48 -14.00 -17.02 4.56
N GLU A 49 -13.25 -16.65 3.51
CA GLU A 49 -11.94 -17.23 3.22
C GLU A 49 -10.91 -16.94 4.32
N ILE A 50 -10.80 -15.70 4.81
CA ILE A 50 -9.84 -15.37 5.89
C ILE A 50 -10.17 -16.09 7.20
N LYS A 51 -11.45 -16.41 7.44
CA LYS A 51 -11.90 -17.15 8.63
C LYS A 51 -11.60 -18.65 8.54
N LYS A 52 -11.58 -19.22 7.33
CA LYS A 52 -11.18 -20.62 7.12
C LYS A 52 -9.68 -20.77 7.35
N GLU A 53 -8.90 -19.89 6.73
CA GLU A 53 -7.45 -19.90 6.81
C GLU A 53 -6.92 -18.50 6.49
N VAL A 54 -6.17 -17.94 7.43
CA VAL A 54 -5.62 -16.58 7.32
C VAL A 54 -4.56 -16.56 6.21
N PRO A 55 -4.73 -15.76 5.15
CA PRO A 55 -3.69 -15.59 4.13
C PRO A 55 -2.52 -14.77 4.67
N ASP A 56 -1.37 -14.82 4.00
CA ASP A 56 -0.21 -13.96 4.30
C ASP A 56 -0.39 -12.55 3.72
N LEU A 57 -1.17 -12.44 2.64
CA LEU A 57 -1.40 -11.20 1.90
C LEU A 57 -2.78 -11.21 1.26
N VAL A 58 -3.45 -10.06 1.24
CA VAL A 58 -4.64 -9.83 0.42
C VAL A 58 -4.34 -8.81 -0.67
N LEU A 59 -4.67 -9.14 -1.92
CA LEU A 59 -4.85 -8.18 -3.00
C LEU A 59 -6.34 -7.90 -3.12
N LEU A 60 -6.73 -6.66 -2.91
CA LEU A 60 -8.13 -6.27 -2.70
C LEU A 60 -8.55 -5.21 -3.70
N ASP A 61 -9.52 -5.51 -4.56
CA ASP A 61 -10.23 -4.46 -5.28
C ASP A 61 -11.15 -3.69 -4.34
N TRP A 62 -11.34 -2.41 -4.65
CA TRP A 62 -12.30 -1.57 -3.95
C TRP A 62 -13.71 -1.80 -4.47
N GLU A 63 -13.91 -1.68 -5.78
CA GLU A 63 -15.23 -1.59 -6.40
C GLU A 63 -15.77 -2.99 -6.66
N MET A 64 -16.53 -3.52 -5.69
CA MET A 64 -17.14 -4.84 -5.76
C MET A 64 -18.53 -4.81 -5.13
N ILE A 65 -19.37 -5.76 -5.53
CA ILE A 65 -20.71 -5.98 -4.97
C ILE A 65 -20.87 -7.43 -4.49
N PRO A 66 -21.69 -7.70 -3.46
CA PRO A 66 -22.48 -6.74 -2.67
C PRO A 66 -21.68 -6.03 -1.57
N VAL A 67 -20.50 -6.54 -1.20
CA VAL A 67 -19.64 -5.93 -0.18
C VAL A 67 -18.37 -5.40 -0.84
N ASP A 68 -18.17 -4.09 -0.75
CA ASP A 68 -17.01 -3.40 -1.31
C ASP A 68 -15.72 -3.66 -0.49
N GLY A 69 -14.58 -3.43 -1.13
CA GLY A 69 -13.28 -3.68 -0.51
C GLY A 69 -12.98 -2.80 0.69
N LEU A 70 -13.42 -1.54 0.70
CA LEU A 70 -13.19 -0.65 1.83
C LEU A 70 -13.97 -1.12 3.07
N SER A 71 -15.20 -1.59 2.88
CA SER A 71 -16.01 -2.21 3.93
C SER A 71 -15.37 -3.49 4.46
N PHE A 72 -14.87 -4.37 3.60
CA PHE A 72 -14.10 -5.55 4.00
C PHE A 72 -12.85 -5.18 4.80
N LEU A 73 -12.04 -4.23 4.32
CA LEU A 73 -10.84 -3.75 5.00
C LEU A 73 -11.17 -3.24 6.41
N ARG A 74 -12.20 -2.39 6.54
CA ARG A 74 -12.65 -1.89 7.86
C ARG A 74 -13.08 -3.04 8.76
N ARG A 75 -13.78 -4.04 8.23
CA ARG A 75 -14.17 -5.23 8.98
C ARG A 75 -12.95 -6.00 9.47
N VAL A 76 -11.95 -6.26 8.63
CA VAL A 76 -10.69 -6.90 9.05
C VAL A 76 -10.01 -6.14 10.19
N ARG A 77 -9.96 -4.81 10.13
CA ARG A 77 -9.27 -3.98 11.13
C ARG A 77 -10.01 -3.84 12.46
N HIS A 78 -11.34 -3.94 12.48
CA HIS A 78 -12.15 -3.51 13.63
C HIS A 78 -13.13 -4.56 14.16
N ASP A 79 -13.53 -5.54 13.37
CA ASP A 79 -14.47 -6.58 13.81
C ASP A 79 -13.77 -7.52 14.81
N PRO A 80 -14.32 -7.73 16.03
CA PRO A 80 -13.76 -8.67 17.01
C PRO A 80 -13.66 -10.11 16.49
N ALA A 81 -14.46 -10.48 15.50
CA ALA A 81 -14.40 -11.79 14.86
C ALA A 81 -13.31 -11.90 13.77
N SER A 82 -12.55 -10.84 13.53
CA SER A 82 -11.42 -10.85 12.61
C SER A 82 -10.32 -11.78 13.13
N PRO A 83 -9.92 -12.80 12.35
CA PRO A 83 -8.90 -13.76 12.78
C PRO A 83 -7.51 -13.13 12.86
N ASN A 84 -7.24 -12.08 12.06
CA ASN A 84 -6.01 -11.33 12.11
C ASN A 84 -6.24 -9.87 11.68
N PRO A 85 -6.36 -8.92 12.63
CA PRO A 85 -6.54 -7.51 12.27
C PRO A 85 -5.26 -6.87 11.69
N TYR A 86 -4.10 -7.51 11.83
CA TYR A 86 -2.81 -7.07 11.27
C TYR A 86 -2.57 -7.58 9.84
N LEU A 87 -3.51 -8.34 9.27
CA LEU A 87 -3.40 -8.95 7.95
C LEU A 87 -2.93 -7.92 6.90
N PRO A 88 -1.83 -8.18 6.17
CA PRO A 88 -1.38 -7.26 5.16
C PRO A 88 -2.32 -7.19 3.96
N ILE A 89 -2.74 -5.99 3.60
CA ILE A 89 -3.70 -5.75 2.51
C ILE A 89 -3.12 -4.69 1.56
N VAL A 90 -2.97 -5.07 0.29
CA VAL A 90 -2.64 -4.17 -0.81
C VAL A 90 -3.93 -3.92 -1.60
N MET A 91 -4.36 -2.68 -1.67
CA MET A 91 -5.53 -2.31 -2.46
C MET A 91 -5.13 -2.11 -3.92
N VAL A 92 -5.90 -2.68 -4.84
CA VAL A 92 -5.64 -2.66 -6.28
C VAL A 92 -6.89 -2.19 -6.99
N THR A 93 -6.95 -0.92 -7.40
CA THR A 93 -8.22 -0.27 -7.78
C THR A 93 -8.07 0.74 -8.92
N GLY A 94 -9.16 1.07 -9.60
CA GLY A 94 -9.20 2.14 -10.61
C GLY A 94 -9.27 3.55 -10.00
N PHE A 95 -9.53 3.70 -8.70
CA PHE A 95 -9.64 5.02 -8.08
C PHE A 95 -8.26 5.65 -7.85
N ALA A 96 -7.95 6.69 -8.61
CA ALA A 96 -6.71 7.45 -8.49
C ALA A 96 -6.88 8.80 -7.80
N ASP A 97 -8.12 9.24 -7.56
CA ASP A 97 -8.35 10.53 -6.90
C ASP A 97 -7.94 10.50 -5.42
N ARG A 98 -7.54 11.67 -4.96
CA ARG A 98 -7.00 11.90 -3.63
C ARG A 98 -7.96 11.49 -2.51
N TRP A 99 -9.27 11.57 -2.72
CA TRP A 99 -10.25 11.24 -1.70
C TRP A 99 -10.28 9.73 -1.42
N HIS A 100 -10.31 8.89 -2.46
CA HIS A 100 -10.24 7.44 -2.29
C HIS A 100 -8.92 7.00 -1.67
N VAL A 101 -7.79 7.55 -2.13
CA VAL A 101 -6.47 7.24 -1.58
C VAL A 101 -6.41 7.51 -0.07
N PHE A 102 -6.91 8.67 0.37
CA PHE A 102 -6.97 8.98 1.80
C PHE A 102 -7.92 8.09 2.58
N GLN A 103 -9.07 7.75 2.01
CA GLN A 103 -10.01 6.85 2.66
C GLN A 103 -9.44 5.44 2.87
N ALA A 104 -8.75 4.85 1.88
CA ALA A 104 -8.08 3.56 2.03
C ALA A 104 -6.97 3.64 3.09
N ARG A 105 -6.17 4.70 3.06
CA ARG A 105 -5.11 4.94 4.06
C ARG A 105 -5.69 5.07 5.47
N ASP A 106 -6.78 5.82 5.63
CA ASP A 106 -7.44 6.03 6.91
C ASP A 106 -8.21 4.79 7.40
N ALA A 107 -8.59 3.89 6.50
CA ALA A 107 -9.10 2.56 6.84
C ALA A 107 -8.01 1.54 7.20
N GLY A 108 -6.73 1.90 7.10
CA GLY A 108 -5.62 1.05 7.55
C GLY A 108 -5.12 0.06 6.51
N VAL A 109 -5.20 0.40 5.22
CA VAL A 109 -4.55 -0.37 4.14
C VAL A 109 -3.01 -0.31 4.25
N ASN A 110 -2.32 -1.34 3.78
CA ASN A 110 -0.85 -1.39 3.78
C ASN A 110 -0.27 -0.69 2.56
N GLU A 111 -0.74 -0.97 1.36
CA GLU A 111 -0.28 -0.29 0.14
C GLU A 111 -1.44 -0.11 -0.83
N TYR A 112 -1.23 0.70 -1.86
CA TYR A 112 -2.24 1.08 -2.84
C TYR A 112 -1.65 1.07 -4.25
N VAL A 113 -2.32 0.39 -5.17
CA VAL A 113 -1.92 0.27 -6.58
C VAL A 113 -3.08 0.69 -7.47
N ILE A 114 -2.81 1.63 -8.38
CA ILE A 114 -3.80 2.05 -9.38
C ILE A 114 -3.78 1.10 -10.58
N LYS A 115 -4.97 0.75 -11.08
CA LYS A 115 -5.15 0.10 -12.38
C LYS A 115 -4.87 1.15 -13.48
N PRO A 116 -4.21 0.81 -14.61
CA PRO A 116 -3.76 -0.51 -15.02
C PRO A 116 -2.50 -0.99 -14.27
N ILE A 117 -2.48 -2.27 -13.92
CA ILE A 117 -1.46 -2.87 -13.05
C ILE A 117 -0.25 -3.30 -13.88
N SER A 118 0.94 -2.80 -13.53
CA SER A 118 2.19 -3.37 -14.02
C SER A 118 2.75 -4.40 -13.04
N ALA A 119 3.43 -5.44 -13.55
CA ALA A 119 4.07 -6.45 -12.72
C ALA A 119 5.08 -5.83 -11.72
N LYS A 120 5.82 -4.81 -12.18
CA LYS A 120 6.76 -4.08 -11.32
C LYS A 120 6.05 -3.32 -10.20
N ALA A 121 5.00 -2.56 -10.50
CA ALA A 121 4.29 -1.80 -9.48
C ALA A 121 3.70 -2.72 -8.41
N LEU A 122 3.11 -3.84 -8.81
CA LEU A 122 2.57 -4.83 -7.87
C LEU A 122 3.69 -5.47 -7.03
N LEU A 123 4.78 -5.93 -7.66
CA LEU A 123 5.91 -6.55 -6.96
C LEU A 123 6.52 -5.61 -5.93
N ASP A 124 6.78 -4.34 -6.30
CA ASP A 124 7.35 -3.34 -5.40
C ASP A 124 6.49 -3.15 -4.14
N ARG A 125 5.16 -3.18 -4.28
CA ARG A 125 4.23 -3.06 -3.14
C ARG A 125 4.18 -4.32 -2.29
N ILE A 126 4.20 -5.50 -2.92
CA ILE A 126 4.27 -6.76 -2.18
C ILE A 126 5.58 -6.84 -1.38
N GLN A 127 6.71 -6.47 -1.98
CA GLN A 127 8.01 -6.37 -1.30
C GLN A 127 7.99 -5.39 -0.14
N ALA A 128 7.41 -4.19 -0.33
CA ALA A 128 7.28 -3.22 0.76
C ALA A 128 6.51 -3.77 1.96
N VAL A 129 5.49 -4.60 1.72
CA VAL A 129 4.67 -5.20 2.76
C VAL A 129 5.35 -6.38 3.45
N VAL A 130 6.01 -7.25 2.68
CA VAL A 130 6.60 -8.51 3.16
C VAL A 130 7.98 -8.28 3.79
N GLU A 131 8.84 -7.50 3.15
CA GLU A 131 10.24 -7.30 3.60
C GLU A 131 10.38 -6.16 4.61
N ARG A 132 9.45 -5.19 4.57
CA ARG A 132 9.52 -3.97 5.39
C ARG A 132 8.20 -3.75 6.16
N PRO A 133 7.75 -4.74 6.95
CA PRO A 133 6.46 -4.65 7.63
C PRO A 133 6.42 -3.44 8.56
N ARG A 134 5.39 -2.63 8.41
CA ARG A 134 5.17 -1.46 9.26
C ARG A 134 4.51 -1.87 10.57
N ARG A 135 4.96 -1.29 11.69
CA ARG A 135 4.29 -1.45 12.98
C ARG A 135 2.84 -0.94 12.86
N PHE A 136 1.88 -1.70 13.34
CA PHE A 136 0.51 -1.22 13.45
C PHE A 136 0.34 -0.36 14.70
N VAL A 137 -0.45 0.70 14.58
CA VAL A 137 -0.76 1.62 15.67
C VAL A 137 -2.27 1.74 15.84
N ARG A 138 -2.70 1.97 17.09
CA ARG A 138 -4.09 2.28 17.42
C ARG A 138 -4.14 3.68 18.01
N VAL A 139 -4.83 4.59 17.35
CA VAL A 139 -4.98 5.99 17.79
C VAL A 139 -6.43 6.41 17.59
N GLY A 140 -7.17 6.59 18.69
CA GLY A 140 -8.61 6.85 18.63
C GLY A 140 -9.34 5.74 17.88
N LYS A 141 -10.00 6.10 16.77
CA LYS A 141 -10.71 5.15 15.88
C LYS A 141 -9.83 4.51 14.82
N PHE A 142 -8.60 5.01 14.60
CA PHE A 142 -7.70 4.48 13.58
C PHE A 142 -6.98 3.23 14.09
N PHE A 143 -6.96 2.19 13.26
CA PHE A 143 -6.09 1.04 13.41
C PHE A 143 -5.50 0.63 12.07
N GLY A 144 -4.18 0.63 11.97
CA GLY A 144 -3.49 0.30 10.73
C GLY A 144 -1.99 0.55 10.84
N PRO A 145 -1.24 0.37 9.73
CA PRO A 145 0.18 0.65 9.65
C PRO A 145 0.54 2.07 10.11
N ASP A 146 1.64 2.22 10.84
CA ASP A 146 2.15 3.54 11.22
C ASP A 146 2.46 4.34 9.95
N ARG A 147 1.98 5.59 9.96
CA ARG A 147 2.16 6.55 8.87
C ARG A 147 3.54 7.18 8.89
N ARG A 148 4.29 7.01 9.98
CA ARG A 148 5.66 7.53 10.17
C ARG A 148 6.65 6.38 10.11
N ARG A 149 7.60 6.40 9.16
CA ARG A 149 8.61 5.35 9.02
C ARG A 149 9.90 5.61 9.82
N LYS A 150 10.13 6.83 10.30
CA LYS A 150 11.23 7.17 11.22
C LYS A 150 10.72 7.74 12.55
N GLU A 151 11.33 7.30 13.65
CA GLU A 151 11.44 8.06 14.89
C GLU A 151 12.31 9.31 14.62
N LYS A 152 11.76 10.37 14.03
CA LYS A 152 12.27 11.68 14.42
C LYS A 152 11.70 11.94 15.81
N LEU A 153 12.54 11.79 16.84
CA LEU A 153 12.28 12.36 18.16
C LEU A 153 11.87 13.82 17.92
N PHE A 154 10.58 14.11 18.05
CA PHE A 154 10.11 15.47 17.85
C PHE A 154 10.54 16.28 19.07
N LEU A 155 11.75 16.84 19.04
CA LEU A 155 12.29 17.78 20.02
C LEU A 155 11.72 19.20 19.86
N GLY A 156 10.55 19.32 19.22
CA GLY A 156 9.81 20.58 19.14
C GLY A 156 8.84 20.70 20.32
N PRO A 157 8.41 21.92 20.69
CA PRO A 157 7.43 22.11 21.75
C PRO A 157 6.15 21.30 21.46
N ASP A 158 5.67 20.61 22.49
CA ASP A 158 4.47 19.78 22.43
C ASP A 158 3.28 20.63 21.97
N LYS A 159 2.73 20.33 20.78
CA LYS A 159 1.57 21.06 20.24
C LYS A 159 0.25 20.55 20.83
N ARG A 160 0.26 19.62 21.79
CA ARG A 160 -0.94 19.22 22.55
C ARG A 160 -1.39 20.39 23.42
N GLY A 161 -2.23 21.25 22.85
CA GLY A 161 -2.79 22.43 23.51
C GLY A 161 -2.96 23.64 22.59
N ALA A 162 -2.33 23.66 21.43
CA ALA A 162 -2.59 24.71 20.44
C ALA A 162 -3.83 24.33 19.63
N ALA A 163 -4.91 25.11 19.80
CA ALA A 163 -6.10 25.04 18.95
C ALA A 163 -5.67 24.93 17.47
N ALA A 164 -6.18 23.90 16.79
CA ALA A 164 -5.96 23.73 15.36
C ALA A 164 -6.41 25.00 14.64
N LYS A 165 -5.46 25.75 14.05
CA LYS A 165 -5.83 26.79 13.10
C LYS A 165 -6.61 26.11 11.97
N PRO A 166 -7.72 26.70 11.49
CA PRO A 166 -8.45 26.17 10.34
C PRO A 166 -7.45 25.95 9.20
N GLY A 167 -7.35 24.70 8.73
CA GLY A 167 -6.49 24.36 7.62
C GLY A 167 -6.85 25.24 6.42
N ALA A 168 -5.82 25.70 5.71
CA ALA A 168 -5.97 26.39 4.45
C ALA A 168 -6.97 25.64 3.54
N PRO A 169 -7.75 26.34 2.70
CA PRO A 169 -8.70 25.68 1.80
C PRO A 169 -7.99 24.57 1.03
N ALA A 170 -8.59 23.37 1.04
CA ALA A 170 -8.11 22.25 0.26
C ALA A 170 -7.95 22.71 -1.19
N ALA A 171 -6.75 22.55 -1.73
CA ALA A 171 -6.50 22.71 -3.16
C ALA A 171 -7.55 21.89 -3.95
N PRO A 172 -7.95 22.35 -5.15
CA PRO A 172 -9.03 21.71 -5.90
C PRO A 172 -8.78 20.20 -6.04
N LEU A 173 -9.83 19.42 -5.80
CA LEU A 173 -9.89 17.95 -5.82
C LEU A 173 -9.59 17.30 -7.19
N ALA A 174 -9.10 18.06 -8.18
CA ALA A 174 -9.37 17.79 -9.59
C ALA A 174 -8.20 17.21 -10.41
N ALA A 175 -7.24 16.53 -9.79
CA ALA A 175 -6.27 15.73 -10.53
C ALA A 175 -6.11 14.35 -9.89
N ASP A 176 -6.21 13.32 -10.72
CA ASP A 176 -5.84 11.96 -10.34
C ASP A 176 -4.39 11.93 -9.88
N MET A 177 -4.14 11.20 -8.80
CA MET A 177 -2.79 11.04 -8.26
C MET A 177 -2.05 9.97 -9.07
N GLY A 178 -0.81 10.27 -9.46
CA GLY A 178 0.06 9.26 -10.05
C GLY A 178 0.48 8.19 -9.02
N GLN A 179 0.85 6.99 -9.49
CA GLN A 179 1.29 5.90 -8.60
C GLN A 179 2.47 6.31 -7.70
N GLU A 180 3.39 7.15 -8.18
CA GLU A 180 4.53 7.64 -7.39
C GLU A 180 4.10 8.61 -6.28
N GLU A 181 3.12 9.49 -6.56
CA GLU A 181 2.56 10.39 -5.56
C GLU A 181 1.83 9.61 -4.46
N ILE A 182 1.08 8.58 -4.86
CA ILE A 182 0.43 7.64 -3.93
C ILE A 182 1.51 6.91 -3.10
N ASN A 183 2.56 6.39 -3.74
CA ASN A 183 3.65 5.72 -3.02
C ASN A 183 4.30 6.65 -1.98
N ALA A 184 4.47 7.93 -2.29
CA ALA A 184 4.99 8.92 -1.34
C ALA A 184 4.03 9.18 -0.16
N LEU A 185 2.72 8.99 -0.32
CA LEU A 185 1.77 9.07 0.80
C LEU A 185 1.83 7.87 1.74
N PHE A 186 2.11 6.67 1.22
CA PHE A 186 2.20 5.44 2.00
C PHE A 186 3.62 5.20 2.56
N ASN A 187 4.63 5.61 1.80
CA ASN A 187 6.05 5.45 2.05
C ASN A 187 6.82 6.75 1.73
N PRO A 188 6.59 7.85 2.47
CA PRO A 188 7.24 9.14 2.21
C PRO A 188 8.77 9.10 2.27
N ASP A 189 9.31 8.12 2.98
CA ASP A 189 10.75 7.93 3.16
C ASP A 189 11.39 7.01 2.09
N ASP A 190 10.59 6.36 1.22
CA ASP A 190 11.09 5.52 0.09
C ASP A 190 11.32 6.33 -1.19
N VAL A 191 10.97 7.61 -1.20
CA VAL A 191 11.30 8.50 -2.31
C VAL A 191 12.82 8.72 -2.26
N PRO A 192 13.61 8.26 -3.25
CA PRO A 192 15.02 8.58 -3.30
C PRO A 192 15.16 10.10 -3.26
N ALA A 193 16.11 10.62 -2.48
CA ALA A 193 16.39 12.06 -2.47
C ALA A 193 16.50 12.54 -3.92
N PRO A 194 15.88 13.67 -4.29
CA PRO A 194 15.95 14.17 -5.65
C PRO A 194 17.42 14.19 -6.05
N VAL A 195 17.75 13.46 -7.12
CA VAL A 195 19.10 13.46 -7.66
C VAL A 195 19.38 14.92 -8.01
N ALA A 196 20.37 15.53 -7.36
CA ALA A 196 20.72 16.91 -7.64
C ALA A 196 21.12 16.99 -9.11
N GLU A 197 20.21 17.50 -9.95
CA GLU A 197 20.48 17.78 -11.34
C GLU A 197 21.49 18.94 -11.40
N GLY A 198 22.66 18.69 -11.99
CA GLY A 198 23.60 19.73 -12.39
C GLY A 198 24.51 20.28 -11.29
N ALA A 199 25.34 19.43 -10.68
CA ALA A 199 26.66 19.91 -10.25
C ALA A 199 27.59 19.87 -11.48
N GLU A 200 27.62 20.96 -12.24
CA GLU A 200 28.70 21.18 -13.21
C GLU A 200 30.04 21.00 -12.49
N LYS A 201 30.82 20.02 -12.94
CA LYS A 201 32.18 19.82 -12.47
C LYS A 201 32.99 21.02 -12.97
N PRO A 202 33.67 21.80 -12.11
CA PRO A 202 34.48 22.91 -12.60
C PRO A 202 35.60 22.36 -13.48
N LEU A 203 35.61 22.83 -14.72
CA LEU A 203 36.64 22.52 -15.71
C LEU A 203 37.93 23.25 -15.30
N ASN A 204 39.03 22.50 -15.30
CA ASN A 204 40.42 22.97 -15.34
C ASN A 204 41.08 23.39 -13.99
N GLN A 205 41.81 22.44 -13.38
CA GLN A 205 43.05 22.76 -12.66
C GLN A 205 44.17 21.88 -13.23
N PRO A 206 45.33 22.45 -13.62
CA PRO A 206 46.45 21.66 -14.13
C PRO A 206 47.22 20.97 -12.99
N ASP A 207 47.67 19.74 -13.25
CA ASP A 207 48.42 18.92 -12.31
C ASP A 207 49.77 19.57 -11.90
N PRO A 208 50.21 19.44 -10.64
CA PRO A 208 51.50 19.92 -10.20
C PRO A 208 52.62 19.06 -10.79
N LYS A 209 53.56 19.73 -11.46
CA LYS A 209 54.75 19.17 -12.10
C LYS A 209 55.59 18.33 -11.12
N THR A 210 56.05 17.18 -11.61
CA THR A 210 57.31 16.53 -11.19
C THR A 210 58.30 16.59 -12.33
#